data_AF-A0A7H1Q3L5-F1
#
_entry.id   AF-A0A7H1Q3L5-F1
#
_cell.length_a   1.000
_cell.length_b   1.000
_cell.length_c   1.000
_cell.angle_alpha   90.00
_cell.angle_beta   90.00
_cell.angle_gamma   90.00
#
_symmetry.space_group_name_H-M   'P 1'
#
loop_
_entity.id
_entity.type
_entity.pdbx_description
1 polymer ?
#
loop_
_entity_poly.entity_id
_entity_poly.type
_entity_poly.pdbx_seq_one_letter_code
_entity_poly.pdbx_strand_id
1 'polypeptide(L)'
;MTTATATATETVARRLRILAGIVQDRAHHPDRAYIGRLVAHLRFASLTAPTYPIEDGRRLPVETLEVLQEARDLMEAHDFHLSPAGLDYAVAPALGQVGDLKPLGAVSEKLARDDFELLKRRNTVIHSGGLDSDDDEAVAWALRALTAIHYKREQLAKVVAVDNARPCNQSVIPYHLAAQRSYAEKAAARARTHEGGKLVVALNEFGIPAFLHEDRGVSCALVAVDRSADEGEAHTGPRVLISSGEHAMRAAGEHDEPWAGHLYDSDGGHVAEVFESPSGLSLAAECAEAALRLAIWLDAHADRHLRT
;
A
#
# COMPACT_ATOMS: atom_id res chain seq x y z
N MET A 1 30.10 -26.28 -16.14
CA MET A 1 30.40 -24.86 -15.88
C MET A 1 29.37 -24.37 -14.90
N THR A 2 29.77 -24.18 -13.64
CA THR A 2 28.91 -23.66 -12.58
C THR A 2 28.93 -22.14 -12.71
N THR A 3 27.83 -21.52 -13.17
CA THR A 3 27.68 -20.07 -13.14
C THR A 3 27.67 -19.64 -11.67
N ALA A 4 28.65 -18.86 -11.26
CA ALA A 4 28.66 -18.26 -9.93
C ALA A 4 27.45 -17.30 -9.85
N THR A 5 26.55 -17.55 -8.91
CA THR A 5 25.40 -16.67 -8.65
C THR A 5 25.92 -15.30 -8.26
N ALA A 6 25.54 -14.26 -9.02
CA ALA A 6 25.89 -12.89 -8.69
C ALA A 6 25.40 -12.53 -7.28
N THR A 7 26.22 -11.80 -6.53
CA THR A 7 25.82 -11.28 -5.22
C THR A 7 24.69 -10.24 -5.36
N ALA A 8 23.97 -10.01 -4.27
CA ALA A 8 22.92 -8.99 -4.23
C ALA A 8 23.46 -7.60 -4.63
N THR A 9 24.65 -7.24 -4.15
CA THR A 9 25.30 -5.95 -4.44
C THR A 9 25.79 -5.83 -5.88
N GLU A 10 26.30 -6.90 -6.49
CA GLU A 10 26.61 -6.94 -7.93
C GLU A 10 25.34 -6.79 -8.79
N THR A 11 24.23 -7.40 -8.36
CA THR A 11 22.94 -7.23 -9.04
C THR A 11 22.44 -5.79 -8.95
N VAL A 12 22.58 -5.14 -7.79
CA VAL A 12 22.28 -3.71 -7.62
C VAL A 12 23.16 -2.86 -8.54
N ALA A 13 24.47 -3.09 -8.54
CA ALA A 13 25.42 -2.40 -9.42
C ALA A 13 25.00 -2.49 -10.90
N ARG A 14 24.67 -3.69 -11.36
CA ARG A 14 24.18 -3.94 -12.72
C ARG A 14 22.89 -3.17 -13.02
N ARG A 15 21.87 -3.27 -12.16
CA ARG A 15 20.59 -2.57 -12.34
C ARG A 15 20.74 -1.04 -12.34
N LEU A 16 21.59 -0.49 -11.48
CA LEU A 16 21.88 0.96 -11.44
C LEU A 16 22.57 1.44 -12.73
N ARG A 17 23.51 0.65 -13.27
CA ARG A 17 24.15 0.96 -14.56
C ARG A 17 23.15 0.96 -15.71
N ILE A 18 22.26 -0.04 -15.75
CA ILE A 18 21.19 -0.12 -16.75
C ILE A 18 20.22 1.07 -16.60
N LEU A 19 19.83 1.41 -15.36
CA LEU A 19 18.97 2.55 -15.08
C LEU A 19 19.61 3.88 -15.52
N ALA A 20 20.92 4.04 -15.32
CA ALA A 20 21.65 5.21 -15.81
C ALA A 20 21.56 5.33 -17.34
N GLY A 21 21.65 4.22 -18.07
CA GLY A 21 21.43 4.19 -19.52
C GLY A 21 19.99 4.58 -19.90
N ILE A 22 18.99 4.06 -19.18
CA ILE A 22 17.59 4.44 -19.38
C ILE A 22 17.37 5.94 -19.17
N VAL A 23 17.92 6.50 -18.09
CA VAL A 23 17.83 7.95 -17.80
C VAL A 23 18.48 8.76 -18.92
N GLN A 24 19.69 8.38 -19.34
CA GLN A 24 20.39 9.07 -20.42
C GLN A 24 19.58 9.12 -21.72
N ASP A 25 18.89 8.03 -22.06
CA ASP A 25 18.17 7.88 -23.33
C ASP A 25 16.74 8.43 -23.29
N ARG A 26 16.07 8.37 -22.13
CA ARG A 26 14.61 8.56 -22.02
C ARG A 26 14.18 9.69 -21.08
N ALA A 27 15.05 10.18 -20.21
CA ALA A 27 14.67 11.29 -19.34
C ALA A 27 14.44 12.56 -20.15
N HIS A 28 13.41 13.32 -19.77
CA HIS A 28 13.08 14.60 -20.36
C HIS A 28 13.20 15.69 -19.31
N HIS A 29 14.05 16.68 -19.55
CA HIS A 29 14.16 17.86 -18.70
C HIS A 29 14.54 19.06 -19.58
N PRO A 30 14.01 20.27 -19.34
CA PRO A 30 14.34 21.47 -20.12
C PRO A 30 15.84 21.77 -20.14
N ASP A 31 16.53 21.49 -19.03
CA ASP A 31 17.98 21.62 -18.90
C ASP A 31 18.65 20.24 -18.86
N ARG A 32 19.47 19.96 -19.88
CA ARG A 32 20.21 18.70 -20.05
C ARG A 32 21.25 18.46 -18.95
N ALA A 33 21.74 19.50 -18.27
CA ALA A 33 22.73 19.36 -17.20
C ALA A 33 22.19 18.49 -16.05
N TYR A 34 20.90 18.62 -15.74
CA TYR A 34 20.25 17.80 -14.70
C TYR A 34 20.15 16.32 -15.08
N ILE A 35 19.92 16.00 -16.36
CA ILE A 35 19.97 14.61 -16.83
C ILE A 35 21.39 14.07 -16.68
N GLY A 36 22.40 14.87 -17.08
CA GLY A 36 23.80 14.50 -16.92
C GLY A 36 24.18 14.24 -15.46
N ARG A 37 23.72 15.10 -14.54
CA ARG A 37 23.93 14.94 -13.09
C ARG A 37 23.28 13.67 -12.55
N LEU A 38 22.01 13.40 -12.88
CA LEU A 38 21.32 12.18 -12.46
C LEU A 38 22.04 10.92 -12.96
N VAL A 39 22.44 10.90 -14.24
CA VAL A 39 23.23 9.80 -14.81
C VAL A 39 24.56 9.61 -14.07
N ALA A 40 25.23 10.71 -13.70
CA ALA A 40 26.48 10.65 -12.94
C ALA A 40 26.29 10.03 -11.56
N HIS A 41 25.25 10.43 -10.80
CA HIS A 41 24.93 9.83 -9.50
C HIS A 41 24.67 8.32 -9.62
N LEU A 42 23.86 7.90 -10.59
CA LEU A 42 23.55 6.47 -10.79
C LEU A 42 24.77 5.65 -11.19
N ARG A 43 25.64 6.19 -12.05
CA ARG A 43 26.90 5.53 -12.43
C ARG A 43 27.85 5.42 -11.25
N PHE A 44 27.98 6.48 -10.45
CA PHE A 44 28.80 6.45 -9.25
C PHE A 44 28.30 5.38 -8.26
N ALA A 45 27.00 5.39 -7.94
CA ALA A 45 26.39 4.39 -7.08
C ALA A 45 26.58 2.95 -7.63
N SER A 46 26.54 2.76 -8.95
CA SER A 46 26.81 1.46 -9.58
C SER A 46 28.25 0.97 -9.39
N LEU A 47 29.22 1.89 -9.24
CA LEU A 47 30.63 1.55 -9.04
C LEU A 47 30.93 1.22 -7.58
N THR A 48 30.24 1.86 -6.64
CA THR A 48 30.43 1.69 -5.20
C THR A 48 29.55 0.58 -4.60
N ALA A 49 28.43 0.22 -5.22
CA ALA A 49 27.56 -0.84 -4.73
C ALA A 49 28.26 -2.19 -4.46
N PRO A 50 29.16 -2.71 -5.33
CA PRO A 50 29.79 -4.01 -5.12
C PRO A 50 31.03 -3.96 -4.19
N THR A 51 31.33 -2.81 -3.58
CA THR A 51 32.52 -2.69 -2.70
C THR A 51 32.37 -3.59 -1.46
N TYR A 52 33.35 -4.48 -1.28
CA TYR A 52 33.38 -5.65 -0.38
C TYR A 52 33.65 -5.30 1.09
N PRO A 53 33.34 -6.24 2.01
CA PRO A 53 32.08 -6.33 2.74
C PRO A 53 31.90 -5.17 3.73
N ILE A 54 30.66 -4.87 4.09
CA ILE A 54 30.37 -3.86 5.11
C ILE A 54 30.41 -4.55 6.46
N GLU A 55 31.46 -4.29 7.25
CA GLU A 55 31.65 -4.83 8.59
C GLU A 55 30.46 -4.51 9.53
N ASP A 56 29.75 -3.41 9.25
CA ASP A 56 28.60 -2.93 10.04
C ASP A 56 27.27 -3.66 9.77
N GLY A 57 27.27 -4.74 8.99
CA GLY A 57 26.06 -5.52 8.69
C GLY A 57 25.06 -4.84 7.73
N ARG A 58 25.41 -3.67 7.17
CA ARG A 58 24.61 -3.02 6.13
C ARG A 58 24.68 -3.82 4.83
N ARG A 59 23.64 -3.67 4.00
CA ARG A 59 23.53 -4.36 2.71
C ARG A 59 24.07 -3.54 1.52
N LEU A 60 24.30 -2.23 1.70
CA LEU A 60 24.92 -1.30 0.73
C LEU A 60 25.80 -0.26 1.44
N PRO A 61 26.93 0.20 0.84
CA PRO A 61 27.83 1.17 1.47
C PRO A 61 27.16 2.53 1.71
N VAL A 62 27.63 3.28 2.71
CA VAL A 62 27.08 4.59 3.08
C VAL A 62 27.08 5.54 1.90
N GLU A 63 28.21 5.59 1.20
CA GLU A 63 28.43 6.44 0.02
C GLU A 63 27.46 6.09 -1.11
N THR A 64 27.10 4.80 -1.24
CA THR A 64 26.11 4.37 -2.23
C THR A 64 24.72 4.88 -1.84
N LEU A 65 24.36 4.78 -0.56
CA LEU A 65 23.06 5.22 -0.05
C LEU A 65 22.90 6.75 -0.13
N GLU A 66 23.93 7.51 0.22
CA GLU A 66 23.94 8.98 0.12
C GLU A 66 23.73 9.43 -1.32
N VAL A 67 24.47 8.85 -2.27
CA VAL A 67 24.35 9.22 -3.68
C VAL A 67 22.99 8.80 -4.28
N LEU A 68 22.42 7.69 -3.82
CA LEU A 68 21.06 7.30 -4.21
C LEU A 68 20.00 8.24 -3.63
N GLN A 69 20.22 8.76 -2.42
CA GLN A 69 19.34 9.79 -1.85
C GLN A 69 19.43 11.09 -2.65
N GLU A 70 20.64 11.55 -3.00
CA GLU A 70 20.81 12.73 -3.85
C GLU A 70 20.14 12.55 -5.23
N ALA A 71 20.21 11.36 -5.81
CA ALA A 71 19.53 11.04 -7.06
C ALA A 71 17.99 11.09 -6.90
N ARG A 72 17.46 10.57 -5.78
CA ARG A 72 16.03 10.63 -5.46
C ARG A 72 15.57 12.08 -5.27
N ASP A 73 16.27 12.85 -4.45
CA ASP A 73 15.95 14.26 -4.18
C ASP A 73 15.92 15.06 -5.50
N LEU A 74 16.86 14.77 -6.40
CA LEU A 74 16.89 15.40 -7.71
C LEU A 74 15.66 15.01 -8.56
N MET A 75 15.27 13.74 -8.59
CA MET A 75 14.09 13.25 -9.30
C MET A 75 12.76 13.76 -8.71
N GLU A 76 12.72 14.07 -7.43
CA GLU A 76 11.54 14.65 -6.77
C GLU A 76 11.44 16.17 -7.01
N ALA A 77 12.58 16.86 -7.05
CA ALA A 77 12.65 18.30 -7.30
C ALA A 77 12.41 18.68 -8.77
N HIS A 78 12.65 17.76 -9.70
CA HIS A 78 12.59 18.02 -11.15
C HIS A 78 11.79 16.95 -11.88
N ASP A 79 10.93 17.35 -12.82
CA ASP A 79 10.19 16.40 -13.64
C ASP A 79 11.06 15.88 -14.78
N PHE A 80 11.58 14.65 -14.61
CA PHE A 80 12.33 13.92 -15.64
C PHE A 80 11.45 13.07 -16.57
N HIS A 81 10.12 13.10 -16.40
CA HIS A 81 9.18 12.14 -16.96
C HIS A 81 9.48 10.67 -16.58
N LEU A 82 10.10 10.48 -15.41
CA LEU A 82 10.51 9.19 -14.84
C LEU A 82 10.29 9.25 -13.33
N SER A 83 9.72 8.20 -12.75
CA SER A 83 9.48 8.14 -11.30
C SER A 83 10.73 7.70 -10.51
N PRO A 84 10.99 8.27 -9.32
CA PRO A 84 12.07 7.83 -8.44
C PRO A 84 11.90 6.38 -7.96
N ALA A 85 10.71 5.79 -8.07
CA ALA A 85 10.46 4.37 -7.76
C ALA A 85 11.35 3.41 -8.58
N GLY A 86 11.89 3.85 -9.72
CA GLY A 86 12.89 3.09 -10.48
C GLY A 86 14.13 2.76 -9.66
N LEU A 87 14.52 3.62 -8.71
CA LEU A 87 15.63 3.39 -7.79
C LEU A 87 15.33 2.22 -6.86
N ASP A 88 14.11 2.14 -6.33
CA ASP A 88 13.68 1.08 -5.41
C ASP A 88 13.80 -0.30 -6.05
N TYR A 89 13.40 -0.45 -7.32
CA TYR A 89 13.58 -1.71 -8.06
C TYR A 89 15.04 -2.04 -8.35
N ALA A 90 15.88 -1.03 -8.56
CA ALA A 90 17.29 -1.24 -8.80
C ALA A 90 18.01 -1.76 -7.54
N VAL A 91 17.63 -1.27 -6.35
CA VAL A 91 18.27 -1.62 -5.07
C VAL A 91 17.60 -2.77 -4.32
N ALA A 92 16.41 -3.19 -4.76
CA ALA A 92 15.63 -4.26 -4.13
C ALA A 92 16.42 -5.56 -3.81
N PRO A 93 17.37 -6.04 -4.64
CA PRO A 93 18.16 -7.22 -4.30
C PRO A 93 18.91 -7.09 -2.97
N ALA A 94 19.37 -5.88 -2.63
CA ALA A 94 20.01 -5.61 -1.35
C ALA A 94 18.98 -5.21 -0.28
N LEU A 95 18.10 -4.25 -0.56
CA LEU A 95 17.27 -3.63 0.48
C LEU A 95 15.93 -4.34 0.74
N GLY A 96 15.59 -5.36 -0.05
CA GLY A 96 14.31 -6.08 0.05
C GLY A 96 13.31 -5.66 -1.02
N GLN A 97 12.13 -6.30 -1.00
CA GLN A 97 11.13 -6.10 -2.04
C GLN A 97 10.53 -4.69 -2.01
N VAL A 98 10.20 -4.16 -3.21
CA VAL A 98 9.46 -2.91 -3.35
C VAL A 98 8.02 -3.14 -2.90
N GLY A 99 7.56 -2.35 -1.93
CA GLY A 99 6.23 -2.48 -1.33
C GLY A 99 5.08 -2.40 -2.34
N ASP A 100 3.93 -2.92 -1.93
CA ASP A 100 2.72 -2.90 -2.75
C ASP A 100 2.16 -1.49 -2.92
N LEU A 101 1.56 -1.25 -4.09
CA LEU A 101 0.88 -0.01 -4.37
C LEU A 101 -0.59 -0.11 -3.98
N LYS A 102 -1.01 0.71 -3.01
CA LYS A 102 -2.42 0.86 -2.63
C LYS A 102 -3.21 1.54 -3.75
N PRO A 103 -4.48 1.19 -4.03
CA PRO A 103 -5.31 1.92 -5.00
C PRO A 103 -5.39 3.42 -4.71
N LEU A 104 -5.53 4.26 -5.75
CA LEU A 104 -5.56 5.73 -5.62
C LEU A 104 -6.85 6.29 -5.00
N GLY A 105 -7.84 5.46 -4.67
CA GLY A 105 -9.08 5.94 -4.07
C GLY A 105 -9.97 6.77 -5.00
N ALA A 106 -9.91 6.54 -6.31
CA ALA A 106 -10.72 7.27 -7.27
C ALA A 106 -12.22 6.99 -7.11
N VAL A 107 -13.02 8.06 -7.05
CA VAL A 107 -14.51 7.97 -7.02
C VAL A 107 -15.10 7.78 -8.41
N SER A 108 -14.44 8.28 -9.45
CA SER A 108 -14.82 8.05 -10.84
C SER A 108 -14.42 6.64 -11.29
N GLU A 109 -15.36 5.88 -11.85
CA GLU A 109 -15.12 4.56 -12.44
C GLU A 109 -13.98 4.59 -13.48
N LYS A 110 -13.95 5.63 -14.33
CA LYS A 110 -12.93 5.75 -15.37
C LYS A 110 -11.53 5.85 -14.77
N LEU A 111 -11.34 6.74 -13.79
CA LEU A 111 -10.04 6.94 -13.15
C LEU A 111 -9.63 5.71 -12.32
N ALA A 112 -10.59 5.05 -11.66
CA ALA A 112 -10.35 3.80 -10.95
C ALA A 112 -9.90 2.68 -11.90
N ARG A 113 -10.50 2.60 -13.09
CA ARG A 113 -10.11 1.64 -14.12
C ARG A 113 -8.70 1.94 -14.67
N ASP A 114 -8.37 3.20 -14.89
CA ASP A 114 -7.04 3.60 -15.34
C ASP A 114 -5.97 3.23 -14.29
N ASP A 115 -6.22 3.43 -12.99
CA ASP A 115 -5.32 3.00 -11.91
C ASP A 115 -5.19 1.48 -11.85
N PHE A 116 -6.31 0.76 -11.94
CA PHE A 116 -6.32 -0.71 -11.97
C PHE A 116 -5.47 -1.28 -13.10
N GLU A 117 -5.56 -0.72 -14.31
CA GLU A 117 -4.75 -1.16 -15.45
C GLU A 117 -3.25 -0.87 -15.24
N LEU A 118 -2.89 0.22 -14.57
CA LEU A 118 -1.49 0.51 -14.21
C LEU A 118 -0.97 -0.47 -13.16
N LEU A 119 -1.74 -0.76 -12.10
CA LEU A 119 -1.39 -1.74 -11.08
C LEU A 119 -1.23 -3.14 -11.66
N LYS A 120 -2.16 -3.55 -12.53
CA LYS A 120 -2.10 -4.82 -13.25
C LYS A 120 -0.82 -4.93 -14.08
N ARG A 121 -0.49 -3.89 -14.85
CA ARG A 121 0.75 -3.84 -15.66
C ARG A 121 2.00 -3.93 -14.79
N ARG A 122 2.06 -3.20 -13.67
CA ARG A 122 3.17 -3.29 -12.71
C ARG A 122 3.34 -4.73 -12.25
N ASN A 123 2.26 -5.36 -11.81
CA ASN A 123 2.30 -6.73 -11.30
C ASN A 123 2.72 -7.70 -12.41
N THR A 124 2.26 -7.54 -13.65
CA THR A 124 2.75 -8.34 -14.78
C THR A 124 4.26 -8.22 -14.98
N VAL A 125 4.83 -7.01 -14.90
CA VAL A 125 6.29 -6.81 -15.06
C VAL A 125 7.08 -7.42 -13.90
N ILE A 126 6.59 -7.28 -12.66
CA ILE A 126 7.24 -7.87 -11.48
C ILE A 126 7.24 -9.40 -11.56
N HIS A 127 6.11 -10.00 -11.92
CA HIS A 127 5.96 -11.46 -11.95
C HIS A 127 6.50 -12.11 -13.24
N SER A 128 6.91 -11.33 -14.25
CA SER A 128 7.51 -11.89 -15.47
C SER A 128 8.96 -12.35 -15.27
N GLY A 129 9.57 -12.07 -14.10
CA GLY A 129 10.98 -12.39 -13.82
C GLY A 129 11.98 -11.52 -14.58
N GLY A 130 11.53 -10.45 -15.26
CA GLY A 130 12.40 -9.62 -16.10
C GLY A 130 13.50 -8.89 -15.31
N LEU A 131 13.23 -8.50 -14.06
CA LEU A 131 14.22 -7.90 -13.18
C LEU A 131 15.33 -8.88 -12.76
N ASP A 132 14.99 -10.17 -12.67
CA ASP A 132 15.90 -11.22 -12.20
C ASP A 132 16.56 -11.97 -13.38
N SER A 133 16.39 -11.48 -14.60
CA SER A 133 16.99 -12.05 -15.81
C SER A 133 18.48 -11.74 -15.91
N ASP A 134 19.26 -12.71 -16.40
CA ASP A 134 20.66 -12.52 -16.78
C ASP A 134 20.83 -11.67 -18.05
N ASP A 135 19.75 -11.43 -18.80
CA ASP A 135 19.74 -10.59 -20.01
C ASP A 135 19.56 -9.10 -19.65
N ASP A 136 20.54 -8.27 -20.03
CA ASP A 136 20.51 -6.82 -19.80
C ASP A 136 19.32 -6.15 -20.51
N GLU A 137 18.90 -6.67 -21.66
CA GLU A 137 17.74 -6.12 -22.39
C GLU A 137 16.44 -6.40 -21.64
N ALA A 138 16.26 -7.61 -21.10
CA ALA A 138 15.12 -7.96 -20.26
C ALA A 138 15.04 -7.10 -18.99
N VAL A 139 16.17 -6.88 -18.31
CA VAL A 139 16.25 -6.01 -17.12
C VAL A 139 15.98 -4.56 -17.49
N ALA A 140 16.54 -4.07 -18.61
CA ALA A 140 16.31 -2.72 -19.10
C ALA A 140 14.85 -2.48 -19.46
N TRP A 141 14.20 -3.46 -20.10
CA TRP A 141 12.77 -3.41 -20.39
C TRP A 141 11.94 -3.32 -19.11
N ALA A 142 12.23 -4.19 -18.12
CA ALA A 142 11.48 -4.23 -16.86
C ALA A 142 11.63 -2.92 -16.07
N LEU A 143 12.86 -2.43 -15.88
CA LEU A 143 13.11 -1.16 -15.19
C LEU A 143 12.43 0.01 -15.90
N ARG A 144 12.55 0.09 -17.24
CA ARG A 144 11.89 1.14 -18.03
C ARG A 144 10.37 1.09 -17.87
N ALA A 145 9.78 -0.10 -17.96
CA ALA A 145 8.34 -0.27 -17.82
C ALA A 145 7.86 0.17 -16.44
N LEU A 146 8.55 -0.24 -15.37
CA LEU A 146 8.20 0.11 -13.99
C LEU A 146 8.31 1.61 -13.75
N THR A 147 9.42 2.25 -14.13
CA THR A 147 9.60 3.70 -13.99
C THR A 147 8.52 4.49 -14.74
N ALA A 148 8.13 4.05 -15.94
CA ALA A 148 7.07 4.68 -16.72
C ALA A 148 5.66 4.44 -16.14
N ILE A 149 5.39 3.25 -15.58
CA ILE A 149 4.11 2.94 -14.92
C ILE A 149 3.94 3.80 -13.67
N HIS A 150 4.96 3.89 -12.83
CA HIS A 150 4.92 4.74 -11.63
C HIS A 150 4.76 6.21 -11.99
N TYR A 151 5.50 6.72 -12.98
CA TYR A 151 5.32 8.10 -13.42
C TYR A 151 3.89 8.38 -13.89
N LYS A 152 3.33 7.51 -14.74
CA LYS A 152 1.92 7.64 -15.18
C LYS A 152 0.94 7.61 -14.02
N ARG A 153 1.22 6.78 -13.01
CA ARG A 153 0.39 6.65 -11.83
C ARG A 153 0.48 7.88 -10.91
N GLU A 154 1.65 8.48 -10.76
CA GLU A 154 1.82 9.76 -10.06
C GLU A 154 1.04 10.88 -10.75
N GLN A 155 1.05 10.94 -12.09
CA GLN A 155 0.24 11.89 -12.84
C GLN A 155 -1.27 11.60 -12.70
N LEU A 156 -1.67 10.32 -12.70
CA LEU A 156 -3.05 9.92 -12.44
C LEU A 156 -3.49 10.30 -11.01
N ALA A 157 -2.62 10.15 -10.01
CA ALA A 157 -2.89 10.53 -8.63
C ALA A 157 -3.24 12.01 -8.51
N LYS A 158 -2.53 12.89 -9.24
CA LYS A 158 -2.86 14.33 -9.30
C LYS A 158 -4.26 14.56 -9.89
N VAL A 159 -4.63 13.84 -10.95
CA VAL A 159 -5.96 13.95 -11.56
C VAL A 159 -7.04 13.42 -10.62
N VAL A 160 -6.80 12.29 -9.95
CA VAL A 160 -7.71 11.72 -8.94
C VAL A 160 -7.92 12.67 -7.78
N ALA A 161 -6.86 13.29 -7.25
CA ALA A 161 -6.98 14.27 -6.18
C ALA A 161 -7.88 15.46 -6.57
N VAL A 162 -7.71 15.98 -7.78
CA VAL A 162 -8.55 17.07 -8.29
C VAL A 162 -10.01 16.63 -8.50
N ASP A 163 -10.24 15.42 -9.03
CA ASP A 163 -11.59 14.90 -9.23
C ASP A 163 -12.31 14.62 -7.91
N ASN A 164 -11.63 13.99 -6.95
CA ASN A 164 -12.17 13.69 -5.61
C ASN A 164 -12.49 14.96 -4.82
N ALA A 165 -11.71 16.04 -5.00
CA ALA A 165 -11.93 17.31 -4.30
C ALA A 165 -13.19 18.08 -4.77
N ARG A 166 -13.81 17.69 -5.90
CA ARG A 166 -15.01 18.35 -6.43
C ARG A 166 -16.17 18.22 -5.43
N PRO A 167 -16.97 19.28 -5.19
CA PRO A 167 -18.06 19.23 -4.22
C PRO A 167 -19.06 18.06 -4.43
N CYS A 168 -19.35 17.70 -5.69
CA CYS A 168 -20.23 16.58 -6.01
C CYS A 168 -19.65 15.19 -5.68
N ASN A 169 -18.35 15.11 -5.39
CA ASN A 169 -17.59 13.87 -5.23
C ASN A 169 -17.14 13.63 -3.78
N GLN A 170 -17.23 14.63 -2.89
CA GLN A 170 -16.70 14.55 -1.52
C GLN A 170 -17.38 13.50 -0.64
N SER A 171 -18.62 13.12 -0.94
CA SER A 171 -19.38 12.09 -0.22
C SER A 171 -19.49 10.77 -1.01
N VAL A 172 -18.79 10.65 -2.14
CA VAL A 172 -18.88 9.48 -3.00
C VAL A 172 -17.85 8.46 -2.55
N ILE A 173 -18.28 7.22 -2.36
CA ILE A 173 -17.41 6.11 -1.99
C ILE A 173 -16.44 5.82 -3.15
N PRO A 174 -15.13 5.67 -2.88
CA PRO A 174 -14.17 5.23 -3.89
C PRO A 174 -14.64 3.96 -4.61
N TYR A 175 -14.49 3.94 -5.94
CA TYR A 175 -15.08 2.90 -6.79
C TYR A 175 -14.62 1.48 -6.40
N HIS A 176 -13.34 1.31 -6.07
CA HIS A 176 -12.79 0.03 -5.65
C HIS A 176 -13.40 -0.48 -4.33
N LEU A 177 -13.70 0.42 -3.39
CA LEU A 177 -14.35 0.09 -2.11
C LEU A 177 -15.83 -0.27 -2.34
N ALA A 178 -16.52 0.40 -3.26
CA ALA A 178 -17.90 0.06 -3.62
C ALA A 178 -18.02 -1.36 -4.19
N ALA A 179 -17.06 -1.77 -5.03
CA ALA A 179 -16.98 -3.14 -5.53
C ALA A 179 -16.67 -4.14 -4.40
N GLN A 180 -15.73 -3.82 -3.51
CA GLN A 180 -15.39 -4.64 -2.34
C GLN A 180 -16.56 -4.84 -1.38
N ARG A 181 -17.40 -3.83 -1.15
CA ARG A 181 -18.61 -3.95 -0.34
C ARG A 181 -19.52 -5.09 -0.82
N SER A 182 -19.68 -5.24 -2.14
CA SER A 182 -20.50 -6.33 -2.70
C SER A 182 -19.90 -7.72 -2.46
N TYR A 183 -18.56 -7.82 -2.39
CA TYR A 183 -17.89 -9.07 -2.02
C TYR A 183 -17.99 -9.34 -0.51
N ALA A 184 -17.78 -8.32 0.32
CA ALA A 184 -17.96 -8.35 1.76
C ALA A 184 -19.36 -8.82 2.17
N GLU A 185 -20.41 -8.30 1.53
CA GLU A 185 -21.80 -8.73 1.80
C GLU A 185 -22.00 -10.21 1.47
N LYS A 186 -21.49 -10.66 0.32
CA LYS A 186 -21.58 -12.08 -0.07
C LYS A 186 -20.79 -12.99 0.87
N ALA A 187 -19.62 -12.55 1.33
CA ALA A 187 -18.79 -13.29 2.26
C ALA A 187 -19.48 -13.41 3.63
N ALA A 188 -19.99 -12.31 4.18
CA ALA A 188 -20.78 -12.27 5.41
C ALA A 188 -22.06 -13.12 5.33
N ALA A 189 -22.75 -13.12 4.19
CA ALA A 189 -23.93 -13.94 3.96
C ALA A 189 -23.61 -15.45 4.00
N ARG A 190 -22.44 -15.86 3.50
CA ARG A 190 -21.99 -17.26 3.48
C ARG A 190 -21.47 -17.75 4.82
N ALA A 191 -20.94 -16.86 5.66
CA ALA A 191 -20.43 -17.22 6.98
C ALA A 191 -21.57 -17.76 7.86
N ARG A 192 -21.41 -18.98 8.39
CA ARG A 192 -22.37 -19.64 9.29
C ARG A 192 -21.97 -19.48 10.75
N THR A 193 -21.63 -18.25 11.12
CA THR A 193 -21.14 -17.86 12.44
C THR A 193 -22.11 -16.89 13.11
N HIS A 194 -21.82 -16.53 14.36
CA HIS A 194 -22.47 -15.42 15.08
C HIS A 194 -22.22 -14.08 14.37
N GLU A 195 -22.91 -13.02 14.81
CA GLU A 195 -22.90 -11.70 14.15
C GLU A 195 -21.49 -11.13 13.92
N GLY A 196 -20.63 -11.15 14.94
CA GLY A 196 -19.24 -10.67 14.84
C GLY A 196 -18.37 -11.53 13.93
N GLY A 197 -18.62 -12.83 13.84
CA GLY A 197 -17.91 -13.68 12.88
C GLY A 197 -18.22 -13.31 11.43
N LYS A 198 -19.44 -12.84 11.16
CA LYS A 198 -19.81 -12.30 9.83
C LYS A 198 -19.13 -10.96 9.58
N LEU A 199 -19.04 -10.10 10.59
CA LEU A 199 -18.32 -8.83 10.52
C LEU A 199 -16.82 -9.03 10.24
N VAL A 200 -16.15 -9.94 10.94
CA VAL A 200 -14.72 -10.26 10.72
C VAL A 200 -14.49 -10.74 9.28
N VAL A 201 -15.36 -11.59 8.75
CA VAL A 201 -15.27 -12.03 7.35
C VAL A 201 -15.48 -10.86 6.38
N ALA A 202 -16.40 -9.95 6.65
CA ALA A 202 -16.59 -8.75 5.83
C ALA A 202 -15.35 -7.83 5.86
N LEU A 203 -14.74 -7.63 7.03
CA LEU A 203 -13.52 -6.83 7.21
C LEU A 203 -12.33 -7.41 6.44
N ASN A 204 -12.20 -8.74 6.41
CA ASN A 204 -11.15 -9.42 5.66
C ASN A 204 -11.23 -9.18 4.14
N GLU A 205 -12.43 -8.96 3.56
CA GLU A 205 -12.57 -8.60 2.13
C GLU A 205 -12.00 -7.21 1.80
N PHE A 206 -11.88 -6.35 2.80
CA PHE A 206 -11.17 -5.07 2.71
C PHE A 206 -9.69 -5.16 3.13
N GLY A 207 -9.20 -6.36 3.45
CA GLY A 207 -7.84 -6.58 3.95
C GLY A 207 -7.62 -5.97 5.33
N ILE A 208 -8.65 -5.91 6.17
CA ILE A 208 -8.59 -5.38 7.54
C ILE A 208 -8.62 -6.58 8.50
N PRO A 209 -7.49 -6.94 9.14
CA PRO A 209 -7.48 -7.96 10.17
C PRO A 209 -8.36 -7.54 11.35
N ALA A 210 -9.15 -8.48 11.85
CA ALA A 210 -10.05 -8.26 12.96
C ALA A 210 -10.13 -9.49 13.87
N PHE A 211 -10.20 -9.25 15.16
CA PHE A 211 -10.19 -10.28 16.19
C PHE A 211 -11.42 -10.16 17.06
N LEU A 212 -12.04 -11.28 17.41
CA LEU A 212 -13.18 -11.25 18.33
C LEU A 212 -12.66 -11.23 19.76
N HIS A 213 -13.16 -10.29 20.55
CA HIS A 213 -12.74 -10.08 21.92
C HIS A 213 -13.95 -10.03 22.85
N GLU A 214 -13.81 -10.58 24.05
CA GLU A 214 -14.80 -10.50 25.12
C GLU A 214 -14.10 -10.06 26.41
N ASP A 215 -14.61 -9.01 27.04
CA ASP A 215 -14.18 -8.56 28.37
C ASP A 215 -15.40 -8.21 29.22
N ARG A 216 -15.49 -8.82 30.40
CA ARG A 216 -16.53 -8.56 31.42
C ARG A 216 -17.98 -8.57 30.89
N GLY A 217 -18.27 -9.44 29.92
CA GLY A 217 -19.61 -9.60 29.34
C GLY A 217 -19.91 -8.67 28.17
N VAL A 218 -18.98 -7.79 27.80
CA VAL A 218 -19.02 -7.02 26.55
C VAL A 218 -18.25 -7.80 25.49
N SER A 219 -18.83 -7.97 24.31
CA SER A 219 -18.12 -8.59 23.17
C SER A 219 -18.03 -7.62 21.99
N CYS A 220 -16.87 -7.60 21.34
CA CYS A 220 -16.58 -6.70 20.24
C CYS A 220 -15.68 -7.38 19.18
N ALA A 221 -15.63 -6.81 17.99
CA ALA A 221 -14.55 -7.04 17.04
C ALA A 221 -13.49 -5.94 17.22
N LEU A 222 -12.25 -6.34 17.46
CA LEU A 222 -11.09 -5.48 17.64
C LEU A 222 -10.33 -5.36 16.33
N VAL A 223 -10.01 -4.11 15.95
CA VAL A 223 -9.21 -3.79 14.76
C VAL A 223 -8.09 -2.83 15.15
N ALA A 224 -6.84 -3.18 14.84
CA ALA A 224 -5.71 -2.27 15.03
C ALA A 224 -5.76 -1.13 13.99
N VAL A 225 -5.48 0.12 14.40
CA VAL A 225 -5.48 1.26 13.46
C VAL A 225 -4.37 1.13 12.41
N ASP A 226 -3.24 0.52 12.76
CA ASP A 226 -2.14 0.20 11.86
C ASP A 226 -2.39 -1.05 10.98
N ARG A 227 -3.55 -1.71 11.17
CA ARG A 227 -3.94 -2.97 10.52
C ARG A 227 -2.97 -4.13 10.81
N SER A 228 -2.36 -4.18 11.99
CA SER A 228 -1.60 -5.36 12.39
C SER A 228 -2.45 -6.63 12.29
N ALA A 229 -1.84 -7.67 11.74
CA ALA A 229 -2.41 -9.01 11.66
C ALA A 229 -2.09 -9.85 12.90
N ASP A 230 -1.36 -9.29 13.88
CA ASP A 230 -1.10 -9.91 15.18
C ASP A 230 -2.08 -9.38 16.23
N GLU A 231 -2.80 -10.30 16.88
CA GLU A 231 -3.82 -9.97 17.88
C GLU A 231 -3.20 -9.27 19.11
N GLY A 232 -2.02 -9.70 19.55
CA GLY A 232 -1.33 -9.11 20.71
C GLY A 232 -0.91 -7.67 20.44
N GLU A 233 -0.39 -7.39 19.24
CA GLU A 233 -0.10 -6.02 18.79
C GLU A 233 -1.37 -5.18 18.71
N ALA A 234 -2.45 -5.75 18.17
CA ALA A 234 -3.74 -5.07 18.04
C ALA A 234 -4.33 -4.64 19.40
N HIS A 235 -4.05 -5.39 20.48
CA HIS A 235 -4.48 -5.04 21.84
C HIS A 235 -3.70 -3.90 22.48
N THR A 236 -2.46 -3.65 22.06
CA THR A 236 -1.54 -2.72 22.74
C THR A 236 -1.49 -1.34 22.08
N GLY A 237 -1.97 -1.23 20.84
CA GLY A 237 -1.95 0.02 20.06
C GLY A 237 -3.29 0.77 20.10
N PRO A 238 -3.33 1.94 19.43
CA PRO A 238 -4.58 2.57 19.05
C PRO A 238 -5.43 1.61 18.22
N ARG A 239 -6.70 1.48 18.58
CA ARG A 239 -7.57 0.40 18.08
C ARG A 239 -9.02 0.86 17.98
N VAL A 240 -9.76 0.25 17.07
CA VAL A 240 -11.20 0.41 16.95
C VAL A 240 -11.88 -0.83 17.51
N LEU A 241 -12.78 -0.64 18.46
CA LEU A 241 -13.69 -1.69 18.94
C LEU A 241 -15.03 -1.52 18.25
N ILE A 242 -15.54 -2.60 17.67
CA ILE A 242 -16.78 -2.61 16.89
C ILE A 242 -17.78 -3.53 17.59
N SER A 243 -18.95 -3.00 17.94
CA SER A 243 -20.01 -3.74 18.61
C SER A 243 -21.38 -3.32 18.09
N SER A 244 -22.35 -4.20 18.25
CA SER A 244 -23.78 -3.96 18.13
C SER A 244 -24.31 -3.82 19.55
N GLY A 245 -24.46 -2.58 20.01
CA GLY A 245 -24.58 -2.27 21.44
C GLY A 245 -23.33 -2.69 22.20
N GLU A 246 -23.49 -3.60 23.16
CA GLU A 246 -22.38 -4.19 23.94
C GLU A 246 -21.98 -5.61 23.45
N HIS A 247 -22.44 -5.99 22.25
CA HIS A 247 -22.30 -7.37 21.78
C HIS A 247 -21.73 -7.50 20.37
N ALA A 248 -20.97 -8.58 20.14
CA ALA A 248 -20.55 -9.06 18.82
C ALA A 248 -20.63 -10.58 18.70
N MET A 249 -21.01 -11.30 19.76
CA MET A 249 -21.05 -12.77 19.77
C MET A 249 -22.47 -13.35 19.81
N ARG A 250 -23.51 -12.53 19.61
CA ARG A 250 -24.89 -13.04 19.60
C ARG A 250 -25.19 -13.88 18.37
N ALA A 251 -26.17 -14.77 18.51
CA ALA A 251 -26.66 -15.51 17.36
C ALA A 251 -27.17 -14.51 16.30
N ALA A 252 -26.97 -14.83 15.01
CA ALA A 252 -27.30 -13.90 13.93
C ALA A 252 -28.77 -13.43 13.90
N GLY A 253 -29.71 -14.19 14.47
CA GLY A 253 -31.11 -13.81 14.59
C GLY A 253 -31.45 -12.92 15.79
N GLU A 254 -30.49 -12.67 16.67
CA GLU A 254 -30.61 -11.83 17.87
C GLU A 254 -29.97 -10.45 17.66
N HIS A 255 -29.47 -10.17 16.45
CA HIS A 255 -28.93 -8.86 16.08
C HIS A 255 -30.07 -7.83 15.97
N ASP A 256 -30.03 -6.82 16.83
CA ASP A 256 -31.10 -5.84 16.99
C ASP A 256 -30.62 -4.37 17.03
N GLU A 257 -29.32 -4.14 17.15
CA GLU A 257 -28.70 -2.82 17.19
C GLU A 257 -27.66 -2.68 16.06
N PRO A 258 -27.52 -1.48 15.48
CA PRO A 258 -26.56 -1.27 14.41
C PRO A 258 -25.11 -1.44 14.88
N TRP A 259 -24.23 -1.85 13.99
CA TRP A 259 -22.79 -1.83 14.25
C TRP A 259 -22.27 -0.41 14.43
N ALA A 260 -21.64 -0.14 15.57
CA ALA A 260 -20.90 1.08 15.86
C ALA A 260 -19.42 0.76 16.09
N GLY A 261 -18.54 1.65 15.61
CA GLY A 261 -17.10 1.57 15.81
C GLY A 261 -16.59 2.72 16.68
N HIS A 262 -15.83 2.41 17.73
CA HIS A 262 -15.29 3.39 18.65
C HIS A 262 -13.76 3.31 18.69
N LEU A 263 -13.09 4.46 18.56
CA LEU A 263 -11.64 4.60 18.61
C LEU A 263 -11.16 4.69 20.05
N TYR A 264 -10.13 3.92 20.35
CA TYR A 264 -9.40 3.92 21.61
C TYR A 264 -7.91 4.20 21.37
N ASP A 265 -7.29 4.94 22.28
CA ASP A 265 -5.85 5.14 22.29
C ASP A 265 -5.08 3.89 22.81
N SER A 266 -3.75 3.97 22.86
CA SER A 266 -2.90 2.87 23.34
C SER A 266 -3.13 2.50 24.80
N ASP A 267 -3.58 3.44 25.62
CA ASP A 267 -3.84 3.23 27.04
C ASP A 267 -5.26 2.67 27.28
N GLY A 268 -6.06 2.55 26.22
CA GLY A 268 -7.46 2.11 26.29
C GLY A 268 -8.44 3.21 26.66
N GLY A 269 -8.03 4.48 26.58
CA GLY A 269 -8.92 5.63 26.67
C GLY A 269 -9.79 5.75 25.41
N HIS A 270 -11.09 5.95 25.60
CA HIS A 270 -12.00 6.25 24.48
C HIS A 270 -11.70 7.63 23.91
N VAL A 271 -11.54 7.70 22.58
CA VAL A 271 -11.22 8.95 21.86
C VAL A 271 -12.46 9.49 21.16
N ALA A 272 -13.10 8.69 20.30
CA ALA A 272 -14.21 9.14 19.46
C ALA A 272 -15.02 7.96 18.91
N GLU A 273 -16.28 8.22 18.55
CA GLU A 273 -17.02 7.34 17.64
C GLU A 273 -16.52 7.55 16.20
N VAL A 274 -16.22 6.44 15.53
CA VAL A 274 -15.68 6.38 14.18
C VAL A 274 -16.80 6.32 13.15
N PHE A 275 -17.80 5.47 13.41
CA PHE A 275 -18.97 5.30 12.57
C PHE A 275 -20.10 4.62 13.33
N GLU A 276 -21.30 4.81 12.80
CA GLU A 276 -22.47 3.97 13.04
C GLU A 276 -22.99 3.46 11.69
N SER A 277 -23.42 2.20 11.64
CA SER A 277 -24.01 1.59 10.45
C SER A 277 -25.48 1.98 10.29
N PRO A 278 -25.99 2.14 9.06
CA PRO A 278 -27.41 2.41 8.84
C PRO A 278 -28.29 1.25 9.31
N SER A 279 -29.33 1.58 10.08
CA SER A 279 -30.36 0.62 10.49
C SER A 279 -31.20 0.12 9.29
N GLY A 280 -31.81 -1.06 9.43
CA GLY A 280 -32.78 -1.60 8.46
C GLY A 280 -32.15 -2.37 7.29
N LEU A 281 -30.84 -2.61 7.34
CA LEU A 281 -30.14 -3.51 6.45
C LEU A 281 -30.31 -4.97 6.93
N SER A 282 -30.06 -5.93 6.03
CA SER A 282 -29.82 -7.31 6.50
C SER A 282 -28.47 -7.35 7.23
N LEU A 283 -28.32 -8.23 8.23
CA LEU A 283 -27.05 -8.36 8.98
C LEU A 283 -25.82 -8.49 8.06
N ALA A 284 -25.91 -9.23 6.94
CA ALA A 284 -24.80 -9.37 6.00
C ALA A 284 -24.48 -8.04 5.28
N ALA A 285 -25.50 -7.31 4.83
CA ALA A 285 -25.34 -6.00 4.20
C ALA A 285 -24.84 -4.95 5.21
N GLU A 286 -25.24 -5.08 6.47
CA GLU A 286 -24.81 -4.21 7.55
C GLU A 286 -23.34 -4.46 7.92
N CYS A 287 -22.92 -5.72 8.08
CA CYS A 287 -21.51 -6.08 8.25
C CYS A 287 -20.63 -5.52 7.12
N ALA A 288 -21.11 -5.56 5.88
CA ALA A 288 -20.39 -5.02 4.73
C ALA A 288 -20.31 -3.49 4.74
N GLU A 289 -21.36 -2.81 5.20
CA GLU A 289 -21.40 -1.35 5.36
C GLU A 289 -20.50 -0.88 6.52
N ALA A 290 -20.51 -1.60 7.65
CA ALA A 290 -19.61 -1.37 8.78
C ALA A 290 -18.14 -1.49 8.34
N ALA A 291 -17.81 -2.58 7.63
CA ALA A 291 -16.46 -2.80 7.11
C ALA A 291 -16.04 -1.72 6.11
N LEU A 292 -16.95 -1.30 5.22
CA LEU A 292 -16.70 -0.20 4.28
C LEU A 292 -16.42 1.13 5.01
N ARG A 293 -17.24 1.48 6.00
CA ARG A 293 -17.08 2.72 6.77
C ARG A 293 -15.74 2.75 7.51
N LEU A 294 -15.37 1.63 8.12
CA LEU A 294 -14.06 1.51 8.77
C LEU A 294 -12.92 1.60 7.76
N ALA A 295 -13.03 0.97 6.59
CA ALA A 295 -12.01 1.04 5.54
C ALA A 295 -11.77 2.50 5.10
N ILE A 296 -12.85 3.25 4.82
CA ILE A 296 -12.79 4.67 4.47
C ILE A 296 -12.13 5.47 5.59
N TRP A 297 -12.52 5.22 6.85
CA TRP A 297 -11.97 5.95 7.98
C TRP A 297 -10.47 5.68 8.15
N LEU A 298 -10.05 4.41 8.12
CA LEU A 298 -8.65 4.01 8.24
C LEU A 298 -7.80 4.62 7.12
N ASP A 299 -8.28 4.62 5.87
CA ASP A 299 -7.55 5.21 4.74
C ASP A 299 -7.35 6.73 4.89
N ALA A 300 -8.25 7.42 5.59
CA ALA A 300 -8.21 8.88 5.76
C ALA A 300 -7.53 9.36 7.05
N HIS A 301 -7.42 8.50 8.08
CA HIS A 301 -7.03 8.93 9.44
C HIS A 301 -5.98 8.07 10.12
N ALA A 302 -5.70 6.84 9.65
CA ALA A 302 -4.84 5.92 10.40
C ALA A 302 -3.44 6.50 10.67
N ASP A 303 -2.87 7.24 9.70
CA ASP A 303 -1.56 7.89 9.77
C ASP A 303 -1.42 8.85 10.96
N ARG A 304 -2.51 9.51 11.38
CA ARG A 304 -2.52 10.46 12.51
C ARG A 304 -2.49 9.77 13.87
N HIS A 305 -2.73 8.46 13.90
CA HIS A 305 -2.88 7.66 15.10
C HIS A 305 -1.86 6.53 15.18
N LEU A 306 -0.88 6.47 14.26
CA LEU A 306 0.24 5.54 14.38
C LEU A 306 1.12 5.93 15.56
N ARG A 307 1.66 4.93 16.26
CA ARG A 307 2.61 5.12 17.37
C ARG A 307 3.77 6.00 16.90
N THR A 308 4.04 7.07 17.65
CA THR A 308 5.31 7.81 17.59
C THR A 308 6.31 7.19 18.55
#